data_AF-A0A842NJR6-F1
#
_entry.id   AF-A0A842NJR6-F1
#
_cell.length_a   1.000
_cell.length_b   1.000
_cell.length_c   1.000
_cell.angle_alpha   90.00
_cell.angle_beta   90.00
_cell.angle_gamma   90.00
#
_symmetry.space_group_name_H-M   'P 1'
#
loop_
_entity.id
_entity.type
_entity.pdbx_description
1 polymer ?
#
loop_
_entity_poly.entity_id
_entity_poly.type
_entity_poly.pdbx_seq_one_letter_code
_entity_poly.pdbx_strand_id
1 'polypeptide(L)'
;MTSETGSRSLRQLKVDFIAFMEQVHRALGFDANLISVLFSLLMEERYLTQEEVMDLSGLSRASVSENLAKLTDPASKFPVLVTRLPGDRRKHYYCPLEFDEYIRTFFVEASAATDFGTTFIPPILERLETLDPDDPAVDYVTSFLRYLLSVTEFYDEFIAKSEKNLKLVFENIDHKLDLPKPEIVSDKRSSGGLVARSRKVEGDSLLKIKRDFIVGMLESSTPTGRRKEPVAVFLTMGLSREPMTQVEIMEVTRYGRSTVSETLTRLTGLGVVNVEKKPGDRKKYYSALIGAQDYGLQKSQMQKGGYSQIVDMIGRRFLPRLREVEGDTEEKERVKVFLEANIRAYQLIVDYVTLLFETFQEWMTDIHWPPRK
;
A
#
# COMPACT_ATOMS: atom_id res chain seq x y z
N MET A 1 41.71 -2.02 32.09
CA MET A 1 41.95 -1.51 30.73
C MET A 1 41.66 -2.64 29.77
N THR A 2 40.47 -2.65 29.18
CA THR A 2 40.06 -3.56 28.09
C THR A 2 39.15 -2.74 27.18
N SER A 3 39.75 -2.08 26.20
CA SER A 3 39.03 -1.36 25.14
C SER A 3 38.61 -2.35 24.06
N GLU A 4 37.52 -3.08 24.29
CA GLU A 4 36.77 -3.75 23.23
C GLU A 4 35.75 -2.78 22.62
N THR A 5 36.23 -1.78 21.91
CA THR A 5 35.41 -1.06 20.91
C THR A 5 35.97 -1.41 19.56
N GLY A 6 35.60 -2.60 19.07
CA GLY A 6 35.84 -2.99 17.70
C GLY A 6 35.21 -1.96 16.78
N SER A 7 36.07 -1.15 16.16
CA SER A 7 35.71 -0.19 15.13
C SER A 7 34.84 -0.89 14.08
N ARG A 8 33.58 -0.47 13.97
CA ARG A 8 32.68 -0.99 12.93
C ARG A 8 33.07 -0.35 11.61
N SER A 9 33.17 -1.15 10.55
CA SER A 9 33.50 -0.65 9.22
C SER A 9 32.32 0.10 8.61
N LEU A 10 32.60 1.05 7.72
CA LEU A 10 31.58 1.75 6.92
C LEU A 10 30.65 0.77 6.19
N ARG A 11 31.21 -0.31 5.65
CA ARG A 11 30.44 -1.38 5.01
C ARG A 11 29.39 -1.98 5.94
N GLN A 12 29.74 -2.28 7.20
CA GLN A 12 28.77 -2.82 8.16
C GLN A 12 27.66 -1.81 8.47
N LEU A 13 27.97 -0.51 8.52
CA LEU A 13 26.97 0.54 8.70
C LEU A 13 25.96 0.59 7.54
N LYS A 14 26.43 0.43 6.30
CA LYS A 14 25.58 0.37 5.11
C LYS A 14 24.63 -0.84 5.16
N VAL A 15 25.16 -2.02 5.50
CA VAL A 15 24.37 -3.25 5.68
C VAL A 15 23.32 -3.07 6.78
N ASP A 16 23.72 -2.55 7.95
CA ASP A 16 22.80 -2.27 9.07
C ASP A 16 21.68 -1.31 8.66
N PHE A 17 21.99 -0.32 7.83
CA PHE A 17 21.01 0.64 7.32
C PHE A 17 20.03 -0.01 6.34
N ILE A 18 20.51 -0.78 5.37
CA ILE A 18 19.66 -1.45 4.38
C ILE A 18 18.71 -2.43 5.07
N ALA A 19 19.20 -3.22 6.03
CA ALA A 19 18.38 -4.13 6.83
C ALA A 19 17.31 -3.38 7.66
N PHE A 20 17.63 -2.18 8.17
CA PHE A 20 16.65 -1.34 8.84
C PHE A 20 15.57 -0.85 7.86
N MET A 21 15.95 -0.37 6.67
CA MET A 21 15.00 0.07 5.66
C MET A 21 14.09 -1.07 5.21
N GLU A 22 14.65 -2.25 5.00
CA GLU A 22 13.92 -3.49 4.72
C GLU A 22 12.83 -3.75 5.79
N GLN A 23 13.21 -3.71 7.06
CA GLN A 23 12.31 -3.99 8.18
C GLN A 23 11.13 -3.00 8.23
N VAL A 24 11.40 -1.71 8.11
CA VAL A 24 10.35 -0.68 8.17
C VAL A 24 9.42 -0.81 6.97
N HIS A 25 9.95 -0.94 5.75
CA HIS A 25 9.12 -1.07 4.55
C HIS A 25 8.29 -2.36 4.55
N ARG A 26 8.82 -3.45 5.09
CA ARG A 26 8.05 -4.68 5.32
C ARG A 26 6.86 -4.45 6.24
N ALA A 27 7.05 -3.72 7.34
CA ALA A 27 5.99 -3.39 8.28
C ALA A 27 4.90 -2.50 7.65
N LEU A 28 5.28 -1.67 6.68
CA LEU A 28 4.37 -0.86 5.87
C LEU A 28 3.70 -1.65 4.73
N GLY A 29 4.06 -2.93 4.55
CA GLY A 29 3.44 -3.84 3.58
C GLY A 29 4.07 -3.84 2.18
N PHE A 30 5.28 -3.30 2.02
CA PHE A 30 6.01 -3.29 0.76
C PHE A 30 6.86 -4.56 0.55
N ASP A 31 7.29 -4.82 -0.69
CA ASP A 31 8.26 -5.87 -1.01
C ASP A 31 9.64 -5.50 -0.45
N ALA A 32 9.95 -6.07 0.71
CA ALA A 32 11.16 -5.77 1.46
C ALA A 32 12.44 -6.17 0.70
N ASN A 33 12.37 -7.23 -0.12
CA ASN A 33 13.53 -7.69 -0.89
C ASN A 33 13.85 -6.72 -2.03
N LEU A 34 12.81 -6.21 -2.70
CA LEU A 34 12.94 -5.18 -3.74
C LEU A 34 13.56 -3.91 -3.17
N ILE A 35 13.06 -3.44 -2.01
CA ILE A 35 13.60 -2.27 -1.30
C ILE A 35 15.08 -2.48 -0.97
N SER A 36 15.45 -3.64 -0.45
CA SER A 36 16.85 -3.93 -0.08
C SER A 36 17.79 -3.86 -1.29
N VAL A 37 17.39 -4.44 -2.44
CA VAL A 37 18.17 -4.38 -3.67
C VAL A 37 18.28 -2.95 -4.19
N LEU A 38 17.19 -2.19 -4.18
CA LEU A 38 17.17 -0.82 -4.69
C LEU A 38 18.03 0.13 -3.83
N PHE A 39 17.92 0.02 -2.50
CA PHE A 39 18.74 0.83 -1.59
C PHE A 39 20.23 0.48 -1.66
N SER A 40 20.59 -0.77 -1.93
CA SER A 40 21.98 -1.12 -2.25
C SER A 40 22.51 -0.34 -3.46
N LEU A 41 21.69 -0.19 -4.51
CA LEU A 41 22.07 0.51 -5.73
C LEU A 41 22.10 2.03 -5.54
N LEU A 42 21.07 2.61 -4.92
CA LEU A 42 20.96 4.05 -4.69
C LEU A 42 22.09 4.60 -3.79
N MET A 43 22.55 3.79 -2.83
CA MET A 43 23.58 4.23 -1.88
C MET A 43 24.99 4.32 -2.49
N GLU A 44 25.28 3.55 -3.54
CA GLU A 44 26.64 3.35 -4.01
C GLU A 44 27.07 4.30 -5.15
N GLU A 45 26.15 5.09 -5.74
CA GLU A 45 26.39 6.06 -6.84
C GLU A 45 27.30 5.54 -7.98
N ARG A 46 27.41 4.22 -8.11
CA ARG A 46 28.27 3.53 -9.06
C ARG A 46 27.63 2.22 -9.49
N TYR A 47 28.17 1.64 -10.54
CA TYR A 47 27.79 0.31 -10.97
C TYR A 47 28.19 -0.76 -9.95
N LEU A 48 27.23 -1.59 -9.56
CA LEU A 48 27.43 -2.75 -8.69
C LEU A 48 27.29 -4.06 -9.45
N THR A 49 28.10 -5.05 -9.11
CA THR A 49 27.86 -6.43 -9.50
C THR A 49 26.74 -7.05 -8.67
N GLN A 50 26.16 -8.16 -9.14
CA GLN A 50 25.17 -8.91 -8.36
C GLN A 50 25.72 -9.38 -7.00
N GLU A 51 27.01 -9.71 -6.92
CA GLU A 51 27.65 -10.14 -5.68
C GLU A 51 27.76 -8.99 -4.68
N GLU A 52 28.10 -7.78 -5.13
CA GLU A 52 28.11 -6.59 -4.26
C GLU A 52 26.70 -6.25 -3.75
N VAL A 53 25.68 -6.40 -4.59
CA VAL A 53 24.28 -6.20 -4.16
C VAL A 53 23.87 -7.25 -3.12
N MET A 54 24.25 -8.52 -3.31
CA MET A 54 24.01 -9.58 -2.32
C MET A 54 24.70 -9.26 -0.99
N ASP A 55 25.94 -8.81 -1.06
CA ASP A 55 26.77 -8.48 0.09
C ASP A 55 26.21 -7.31 0.91
N LEU A 56 25.63 -6.30 0.25
CA LEU A 56 25.01 -5.14 0.91
C LEU A 56 23.62 -5.46 1.45
N SER A 57 22.82 -6.22 0.69
CA SER A 57 21.43 -6.53 1.05
C SER A 57 21.28 -7.73 1.99
N GLY A 58 22.30 -8.58 2.10
CA GLY A 58 22.22 -9.86 2.83
C GLY A 58 21.31 -10.91 2.17
N LEU A 59 20.83 -10.65 0.94
CA LEU A 59 19.89 -11.52 0.23
C LEU A 59 20.59 -12.66 -0.51
N SER A 60 19.86 -13.75 -0.73
CA SER A 60 20.33 -14.86 -1.56
C SER A 60 20.50 -14.45 -3.02
N ARG A 61 21.39 -15.14 -3.74
CA ARG A 61 21.63 -14.91 -5.18
C ARG A 61 20.35 -14.97 -6.00
N ALA A 62 19.47 -15.93 -5.72
CA ALA A 62 18.18 -16.10 -6.40
C ALA A 62 17.28 -14.88 -6.17
N SER A 63 17.15 -14.44 -4.92
CA SER A 63 16.34 -13.27 -4.55
C SER A 63 16.85 -11.99 -5.20
N VAL A 64 18.17 -11.76 -5.19
CA VAL A 64 18.77 -10.61 -5.88
C VAL A 64 18.54 -10.69 -7.38
N SER A 65 18.73 -11.86 -7.99
CA SER A 65 18.52 -12.04 -9.43
C SER A 65 17.08 -11.73 -9.85
N GLU A 66 16.10 -12.19 -9.09
CA GLU A 66 14.69 -11.96 -9.37
C GLU A 66 14.34 -10.46 -9.29
N ASN A 67 14.78 -9.79 -8.23
CA ASN A 67 14.49 -8.37 -8.03
C ASN A 67 15.24 -7.46 -9.02
N LEU A 68 16.49 -7.79 -9.36
CA LEU A 68 17.19 -7.08 -10.44
C LEU A 68 16.49 -7.27 -11.78
N ALA A 69 15.94 -8.45 -12.08
CA ALA A 69 15.18 -8.67 -13.30
C ALA A 69 13.94 -7.75 -13.36
N LYS A 70 13.18 -7.64 -12.24
CA LYS A 70 12.05 -6.71 -12.12
C LYS A 70 12.48 -5.25 -12.36
N LEU A 71 13.59 -4.82 -11.74
CA LEU A 71 14.07 -3.44 -11.83
C LEU A 71 14.65 -3.07 -13.20
N THR A 72 15.19 -4.05 -13.95
CA THR A 72 15.70 -3.84 -15.31
C THR A 72 14.65 -3.94 -16.39
N ASP A 73 13.41 -4.30 -16.04
CA ASP A 73 12.30 -4.33 -16.99
C ASP A 73 11.98 -2.88 -17.45
N PRO A 74 11.80 -2.63 -18.77
CA PRO A 74 11.45 -1.30 -19.27
C PRO A 74 10.15 -0.71 -18.69
N ALA A 75 9.24 -1.55 -18.19
CA ALA A 75 8.01 -1.12 -17.51
C ALA A 75 8.25 -0.80 -16.02
N SER A 76 9.43 -1.07 -15.48
CA SER A 76 9.78 -0.72 -14.10
C SER A 76 9.72 0.79 -13.89
N LYS A 77 9.02 1.19 -12.83
CA LYS A 77 8.98 2.57 -12.36
C LYS A 77 10.27 2.99 -11.68
N PHE A 78 11.07 2.01 -11.24
CA PHE A 78 12.39 2.20 -10.65
C PHE A 78 13.44 1.68 -11.64
N PRO A 79 13.84 2.47 -12.64
CA PRO A 79 14.74 1.99 -13.68
C PRO A 79 16.09 1.62 -13.08
N VAL A 80 16.61 0.46 -13.48
CA VAL A 80 18.00 0.06 -13.23
C VAL A 80 18.67 -0.22 -14.56
N LEU A 81 19.78 0.48 -14.79
CA LEU A 81 20.61 0.31 -15.97
C LEU A 81 21.50 -0.94 -15.80
N VAL A 82 21.61 -1.73 -16.86
CA VAL A 82 22.51 -2.88 -16.94
C VAL A 82 23.58 -2.63 -17.98
N THR A 83 24.84 -2.88 -17.61
CA THR A 83 25.96 -2.86 -18.54
C THR A 83 26.90 -4.05 -18.31
N ARG A 84 27.82 -4.26 -19.25
CA ARG A 84 28.97 -5.15 -19.12
C ARG A 84 30.23 -4.34 -19.41
N LEU A 85 31.12 -4.26 -18.44
CA LEU A 85 32.37 -3.53 -18.60
C LEU A 85 33.31 -4.28 -19.56
N PRO A 86 34.12 -3.57 -20.37
CA PRO A 86 35.08 -4.21 -21.26
C PRO A 86 36.00 -5.17 -20.51
N GLY A 87 36.06 -6.44 -20.94
CA GLY A 87 36.86 -7.47 -20.28
C GLY A 87 36.20 -8.17 -19.09
N ASP A 88 35.02 -7.71 -18.62
CA ASP A 88 34.25 -8.37 -17.57
C ASP A 88 32.98 -9.03 -18.14
N ARG A 89 32.78 -10.31 -17.83
CA ARG A 89 31.58 -11.06 -18.22
C ARG A 89 30.39 -10.80 -17.29
N ARG A 90 30.63 -10.20 -16.12
CA ARG A 90 29.61 -9.92 -15.10
C ARG A 90 28.72 -8.76 -15.53
N LYS A 91 27.43 -8.87 -15.21
CA LYS A 91 26.47 -7.77 -15.33
C LYS A 91 26.71 -6.78 -14.19
N HIS A 92 26.64 -5.51 -14.54
CA HIS A 92 26.80 -4.37 -13.65
C HIS A 92 25.51 -3.56 -13.67
N TYR A 93 25.04 -3.17 -12.49
CA TYR A 93 23.73 -2.59 -12.26
C TYR A 93 23.89 -1.20 -11.64
N TYR A 94 23.14 -0.21 -12.12
CA TYR A 94 23.15 1.15 -11.60
C TYR A 94 21.75 1.72 -11.57
N CYS A 95 21.34 2.33 -10.46
CA CYS A 95 20.10 3.09 -10.40
C CYS A 95 20.41 4.55 -10.74
N PRO A 96 19.85 5.12 -11.82
CA PRO A 96 20.09 6.49 -12.23
C PRO A 96 19.19 7.50 -11.49
N LEU A 97 18.29 7.04 -10.62
CA LEU A 97 17.40 7.92 -9.89
C LEU A 97 18.15 8.64 -8.77
N GLU A 98 17.94 9.95 -8.68
CA GLU A 98 18.24 10.67 -7.45
C GLU A 98 17.27 10.24 -6.35
N PHE A 99 17.68 10.38 -5.09
CA PHE A 99 16.87 9.88 -3.97
C PHE A 99 15.49 10.56 -3.88
N ASP A 100 15.40 11.86 -4.20
CA ASP A 100 14.14 12.61 -4.22
C ASP A 100 13.20 12.11 -5.33
N GLU A 101 13.75 11.71 -6.49
CA GLU A 101 13.00 11.12 -7.60
C GLU A 101 12.50 9.72 -7.25
N TYR A 102 13.33 8.93 -6.57
CA TYR A 102 12.94 7.64 -6.00
C TYR A 102 11.76 7.81 -5.06
N ILE A 103 11.84 8.74 -4.10
CA ILE A 103 10.77 8.96 -3.12
C ILE A 103 9.48 9.44 -3.78
N ARG A 104 9.56 10.36 -4.76
CA ARG A 104 8.38 10.77 -5.53
C ARG A 104 7.74 9.58 -6.23
N THR A 105 8.53 8.78 -6.93
CA THR A 105 8.05 7.60 -7.65
C THR A 105 7.44 6.59 -6.69
N PHE A 106 8.12 6.30 -5.60
CA PHE A 106 7.66 5.40 -4.56
C PHE A 106 6.33 5.84 -3.96
N PHE A 107 6.20 7.13 -3.66
CA PHE A 107 4.99 7.67 -3.07
C PHE A 107 3.81 7.62 -4.06
N VAL A 108 4.03 8.04 -5.31
CA VAL A 108 3.04 7.94 -6.39
C VAL A 108 2.53 6.50 -6.51
N GLU A 109 3.43 5.52 -6.66
CA GLU A 109 3.07 4.11 -6.81
C GLU A 109 2.40 3.53 -5.55
N ALA A 110 2.82 3.95 -4.35
CA ALA A 110 2.18 3.54 -3.10
C ALA A 110 0.79 4.15 -2.91
N SER A 111 0.56 5.33 -3.51
CA SER A 111 -0.68 6.09 -3.43
C SER A 111 -1.68 5.76 -4.54
N ALA A 112 -1.22 5.23 -5.68
CA ALA A 112 -2.05 4.83 -6.83
C ALA A 112 -3.07 3.76 -6.42
N ALA A 113 -4.21 4.20 -5.91
CA ALA A 113 -5.38 3.37 -5.64
C ALA A 113 -6.09 3.08 -6.95
N THR A 114 -5.42 2.33 -7.83
CA THR A 114 -5.94 1.48 -8.92
C THR A 114 -7.34 1.79 -9.45
N ASP A 115 -7.43 1.99 -10.78
CA ASP A 115 -8.57 2.07 -11.74
C ASP A 115 -9.81 1.14 -11.51
N PHE A 116 -9.81 0.37 -10.42
CA PHE A 116 -10.84 -0.53 -9.96
C PHE A 116 -12.20 0.14 -9.75
N GLY A 117 -12.24 1.28 -9.04
CA GLY A 117 -13.52 1.92 -8.68
C GLY A 117 -14.32 2.29 -9.92
N THR A 118 -13.70 3.07 -10.80
CA THR A 118 -14.33 3.67 -11.98
C THR A 118 -14.56 2.67 -13.12
N THR A 119 -13.74 1.61 -13.24
CA THR A 119 -13.85 0.65 -14.34
C THR A 119 -14.70 -0.59 -13.99
N PHE A 120 -14.66 -1.05 -12.73
CA PHE A 120 -15.19 -2.36 -12.36
C PHE A 120 -16.50 -2.31 -11.55
N ILE A 121 -16.73 -1.26 -10.74
CA ILE A 121 -17.96 -1.14 -9.96
C ILE A 121 -19.20 -0.87 -10.83
N PRO A 122 -19.16 0.01 -11.86
CA PRO A 122 -20.36 0.32 -12.65
C PRO A 122 -21.00 -0.91 -13.34
N PRO A 123 -20.25 -1.81 -14.01
CA PRO A 123 -20.83 -3.03 -14.57
C PRO A 123 -21.47 -3.97 -13.53
N ILE A 124 -20.97 -3.97 -12.29
CA ILE A 124 -21.55 -4.76 -11.19
C ILE A 124 -22.86 -4.13 -10.70
N LEU A 125 -22.92 -2.80 -10.62
CA LEU A 125 -24.16 -2.07 -10.29
C LEU A 125 -25.26 -2.33 -11.32
N GLU A 126 -24.94 -2.31 -12.63
CA GLU A 126 -25.89 -2.65 -13.69
C GLU A 126 -26.49 -4.06 -13.54
N ARG A 127 -25.68 -5.03 -13.08
CA ARG A 127 -26.15 -6.40 -12.82
C ARG A 127 -27.08 -6.46 -11.62
N LEU A 128 -26.84 -5.67 -10.57
CA LEU A 128 -27.71 -5.59 -9.39
C LEU A 128 -29.09 -5.00 -9.73
N GLU A 129 -29.17 -4.06 -10.68
CA GLU A 129 -30.44 -3.49 -11.15
C GLU A 129 -31.36 -4.52 -11.84
N THR A 130 -30.84 -5.70 -12.19
CA THR A 130 -31.63 -6.81 -12.75
C THR A 130 -32.27 -7.69 -11.69
N LEU A 131 -31.89 -7.55 -10.42
CA LEU A 131 -32.45 -8.29 -9.28
C LEU A 131 -33.65 -7.55 -8.67
N ASP A 132 -34.36 -8.22 -7.76
CA ASP A 132 -35.48 -7.63 -7.03
C ASP A 132 -35.01 -6.42 -6.20
N PRO A 133 -35.44 -5.18 -6.50
CA PRO A 133 -35.03 -3.99 -5.77
C PRO A 133 -35.61 -3.94 -4.35
N ASP A 134 -36.67 -4.71 -4.07
CA ASP A 134 -37.28 -4.80 -2.74
C ASP A 134 -36.57 -5.83 -1.84
N ASP A 135 -35.63 -6.62 -2.38
CA ASP A 135 -34.78 -7.51 -1.58
C ASP A 135 -33.80 -6.66 -0.73
N PRO A 136 -33.92 -6.70 0.61
CA PRO A 136 -33.10 -5.86 1.47
C PRO A 136 -31.60 -6.20 1.44
N ALA A 137 -31.21 -7.36 0.92
CA ALA A 137 -29.82 -7.71 0.68
C ALA A 137 -29.28 -7.14 -0.65
N VAL A 138 -30.13 -6.99 -1.67
CA VAL A 138 -29.79 -6.33 -2.94
C VAL A 138 -29.62 -4.83 -2.73
N ASP A 139 -30.54 -4.20 -1.99
CA ASP A 139 -30.46 -2.78 -1.64
C ASP A 139 -29.18 -2.46 -0.84
N TYR A 140 -28.84 -3.29 0.15
CA TYR A 140 -27.62 -3.13 0.94
C TYR A 140 -26.36 -3.18 0.08
N VAL A 141 -26.25 -4.18 -0.81
CA VAL A 141 -25.07 -4.34 -1.67
C VAL A 141 -24.98 -3.21 -2.68
N THR A 142 -26.09 -2.79 -3.27
CA THR A 142 -26.17 -1.64 -4.17
C THR A 142 -25.67 -0.37 -3.49
N SER A 143 -26.17 -0.11 -2.28
CA SER A 143 -25.77 1.05 -1.47
C SER A 143 -24.29 0.98 -1.07
N PHE A 144 -23.80 -0.21 -0.69
CA PHE A 144 -22.39 -0.42 -0.34
C PHE A 144 -21.46 -0.19 -1.54
N LEU A 145 -21.83 -0.67 -2.73
CA LEU A 145 -21.02 -0.49 -3.94
C LEU A 145 -21.04 0.96 -4.42
N ARG A 146 -22.16 1.67 -4.32
CA ARG A 146 -22.22 3.12 -4.58
C ARG A 146 -21.34 3.89 -3.61
N TYR A 147 -21.39 3.55 -2.32
CA TYR A 147 -20.49 4.11 -1.33
C TYR A 147 -19.02 3.86 -1.69
N LEU A 148 -18.65 2.62 -2.03
CA LEU A 148 -17.29 2.29 -2.47
C LEU A 148 -16.88 3.05 -3.74
N LEU A 149 -17.78 3.20 -4.71
CA LEU A 149 -17.52 3.97 -5.93
C LEU A 149 -17.24 5.43 -5.59
N SER A 150 -18.10 6.09 -4.82
CA SER A 150 -17.89 7.49 -4.41
C SER A 150 -16.61 7.67 -3.59
N VAL A 151 -16.30 6.73 -2.70
CA VAL A 151 -15.04 6.74 -1.94
C VAL A 151 -13.84 6.57 -2.87
N THR A 152 -13.93 5.70 -3.88
CA THR A 152 -12.82 5.46 -4.82
C THR A 152 -12.62 6.64 -5.76
N GLU A 153 -13.70 7.21 -6.33
CA GLU A 153 -13.65 8.43 -7.15
C GLU A 153 -13.07 9.60 -6.38
N PHE A 154 -13.49 9.76 -5.11
CA PHE A 154 -12.90 10.72 -4.20
C PHE A 154 -11.40 10.47 -3.99
N TYR A 155 -10.99 9.21 -3.74
CA TYR A 155 -9.58 8.88 -3.59
C TYR A 155 -8.78 9.12 -4.88
N ASP A 156 -9.32 8.81 -6.06
CA ASP A 156 -8.67 9.05 -7.35
C ASP A 156 -8.46 10.55 -7.60
N GLU A 157 -9.49 11.37 -7.37
CA GLU A 157 -9.37 12.82 -7.49
C GLU A 157 -8.42 13.39 -6.42
N PHE A 158 -8.49 12.85 -5.21
CA PHE A 158 -7.60 13.19 -4.12
C PHE A 158 -6.15 12.85 -4.45
N ILE A 159 -5.85 11.66 -4.99
CA ILE A 159 -4.51 11.22 -5.43
C ILE A 159 -4.02 12.10 -6.57
N ALA A 160 -4.84 12.36 -7.59
CA ALA A 160 -4.45 13.20 -8.72
C ALA A 160 -4.09 14.65 -8.29
N LYS A 161 -4.89 15.25 -7.39
CA LYS A 161 -4.57 16.57 -6.81
C LYS A 161 -3.40 16.50 -5.84
N SER A 162 -3.28 15.40 -5.12
CA SER A 162 -2.17 15.09 -4.23
C SER A 162 -0.84 15.00 -4.95
N GLU A 163 -0.76 14.35 -6.11
CA GLU A 163 0.46 14.31 -6.93
C GLU A 163 0.87 15.71 -7.41
N LYS A 164 -0.12 16.51 -7.84
CA LYS A 164 0.07 17.91 -8.22
C LYS A 164 0.57 18.75 -7.04
N ASN A 165 -0.01 18.56 -5.87
CA ASN A 165 0.35 19.28 -4.65
C ASN A 165 1.67 18.80 -4.06
N LEU A 166 2.00 17.50 -4.16
CA LEU A 166 3.29 16.95 -3.73
C LEU A 166 4.41 17.68 -4.45
N LYS A 167 4.29 17.86 -5.78
CA LYS A 167 5.24 18.67 -6.55
C LYS A 167 5.41 20.09 -5.99
N LEU A 168 4.31 20.75 -5.61
CA LEU A 168 4.32 22.10 -5.04
C LEU A 168 4.84 22.17 -3.61
N VAL A 169 4.62 21.14 -2.78
CA VAL A 169 5.17 21.02 -1.41
C VAL A 169 6.69 20.78 -1.45
N PHE A 170 7.17 20.00 -2.43
CA PHE A 170 8.61 19.87 -2.69
C PHE A 170 9.26 21.20 -3.13
N GLU A 171 8.50 22.11 -3.74
CA GLU A 171 8.97 23.44 -4.17
C GLU A 171 8.77 24.52 -3.08
N ASN A 172 7.78 24.35 -2.19
CA ASN A 172 7.45 25.25 -1.09
C ASN A 172 6.70 24.52 0.04
N ILE A 173 7.36 24.35 1.19
CA ILE A 173 6.83 23.58 2.33
C ILE A 173 5.58 24.21 2.97
N ASP A 174 5.37 25.52 2.80
CA ASP A 174 4.21 26.25 3.34
C ASP A 174 2.98 26.20 2.40
N HIS A 175 3.03 25.38 1.35
CA HIS A 175 1.94 25.27 0.37
C HIS A 175 0.68 24.65 1.01
N LYS A 176 -0.43 25.41 0.99
CA LYS A 176 -1.75 24.89 1.35
C LYS A 176 -2.25 23.95 0.25
N LEU A 177 -2.56 22.70 0.61
CA LEU A 177 -3.09 21.73 -0.34
C LEU A 177 -4.46 22.18 -0.86
N ASP A 178 -4.61 22.21 -2.18
CA ASP A 178 -5.91 22.30 -2.85
C ASP A 178 -6.40 20.87 -3.13
N LEU A 179 -7.21 20.32 -2.21
CA LEU A 179 -7.75 18.97 -2.30
C LEU A 179 -9.29 19.03 -2.50
N PRO A 180 -9.89 18.04 -3.20
CA PRO A 180 -11.32 18.05 -3.46
C PRO A 180 -12.10 17.78 -2.17
N LYS A 181 -13.18 18.53 -1.90
CA LYS A 181 -14.10 18.13 -0.82
C LYS A 181 -14.86 16.87 -1.25
N PRO A 182 -15.07 15.89 -0.35
CA PRO A 182 -15.84 14.72 -0.71
C PRO A 182 -17.29 15.09 -0.96
N GLU A 183 -17.78 14.81 -2.17
CA GLU A 183 -19.21 14.73 -2.43
C GLU A 183 -19.62 13.27 -2.27
N ILE A 184 -20.30 12.93 -1.17
CA ILE A 184 -21.00 11.63 -1.11
C ILE A 184 -22.14 11.73 -2.13
N VAL A 185 -22.09 10.90 -3.17
CA VAL A 185 -23.21 10.75 -4.10
C VAL A 185 -24.28 9.90 -3.42
N SER A 186 -24.94 10.46 -2.40
CA SER A 186 -25.99 9.73 -1.67
C SER A 186 -27.28 9.58 -2.49
N ASP A 187 -27.50 10.43 -3.51
CA ASP A 187 -28.80 10.51 -4.18
C ASP A 187 -28.80 10.78 -5.69
N LYS A 188 -27.65 10.90 -6.37
CA LYS A 188 -27.69 10.95 -7.83
C LYS A 188 -27.87 9.53 -8.36
N ARG A 189 -29.12 9.13 -8.61
CA ARG A 189 -29.41 8.29 -9.78
C ARG A 189 -28.70 9.00 -10.93
N SER A 190 -27.60 8.44 -11.41
CA SER A 190 -26.80 8.99 -12.50
C SER A 190 -27.65 9.01 -13.77
N SER A 191 -28.51 10.00 -13.92
CA SER A 191 -29.16 10.36 -15.16
C SER A 191 -28.12 11.05 -16.03
N GLY A 192 -27.20 10.28 -16.62
CA GLY A 192 -26.10 10.88 -17.37
C GLY A 192 -25.06 9.91 -17.93
N GLY A 193 -25.49 9.05 -18.84
CA GLY A 193 -24.75 8.78 -20.08
C GLY A 193 -23.44 8.00 -20.02
N LEU A 194 -23.52 6.67 -19.98
CA LEU A 194 -22.73 5.78 -20.84
C LEU A 194 -23.63 4.61 -21.23
N VAL A 195 -24.49 4.85 -22.23
CA VAL A 195 -25.33 3.82 -22.85
C VAL A 195 -24.44 2.94 -23.74
N ALA A 196 -23.62 2.09 -23.11
CA ALA A 196 -23.18 0.87 -23.76
C ALA A 196 -24.30 -0.15 -23.54
N ARG A 197 -25.01 -0.50 -24.62
CA ARG A 197 -26.00 -1.58 -24.60
C ARG A 197 -25.30 -2.90 -24.24
N SER A 198 -25.14 -3.18 -22.96
CA SER A 198 -24.71 -4.49 -22.48
C SER A 198 -25.92 -5.42 -22.46
N ARG A 199 -25.75 -6.64 -22.98
CA ARG A 199 -26.78 -7.68 -23.06
C ARG A 199 -27.43 -7.86 -21.68
N LYS A 200 -28.76 -7.88 -21.61
CA LYS A 200 -29.49 -8.47 -20.48
C LYS A 200 -28.90 -9.86 -20.21
N VAL A 201 -28.15 -10.00 -19.12
CA VAL A 201 -27.70 -11.30 -18.63
C VAL A 201 -28.85 -11.86 -17.82
N GLU A 202 -29.73 -12.64 -18.47
CA GLU A 202 -30.76 -13.40 -17.76
C GLU A 202 -30.09 -14.39 -16.79
N GLY A 203 -30.49 -14.36 -15.50
CA GLY A 203 -30.19 -15.43 -14.55
C GLY A 203 -29.02 -15.20 -13.57
N ASP A 204 -28.58 -13.97 -13.31
CA ASP A 204 -27.64 -13.71 -12.22
C ASP A 204 -28.31 -13.85 -10.85
N SER A 205 -27.59 -14.46 -9.89
CA SER A 205 -27.98 -14.47 -8.48
C SER A 205 -27.11 -13.49 -7.69
N LEU A 206 -27.63 -12.92 -6.60
CA LEU A 206 -26.87 -12.03 -5.73
C LEU A 206 -25.54 -12.67 -5.26
N LEU A 207 -25.55 -13.97 -4.98
CA LEU A 207 -24.35 -14.73 -4.62
C LEU A 207 -23.31 -14.75 -5.74
N LYS A 208 -23.74 -14.91 -7.00
CA LYS A 208 -22.85 -14.87 -8.16
C LYS A 208 -22.26 -13.47 -8.35
N ILE A 209 -23.07 -12.42 -8.25
CA ILE A 209 -22.61 -11.03 -8.36
C ILE A 209 -21.57 -10.71 -7.27
N LYS A 210 -21.82 -11.07 -6.01
CA LYS A 210 -20.86 -10.89 -4.90
C LYS A 210 -19.53 -11.60 -5.17
N ARG A 211 -19.57 -12.83 -5.69
CA ARG A 211 -18.37 -13.61 -6.00
C ARG A 211 -17.58 -12.98 -7.14
N ASP A 212 -18.24 -12.60 -8.23
CA ASP A 212 -17.59 -11.97 -9.37
C ASP A 212 -16.95 -10.64 -8.96
N PHE A 213 -17.61 -9.88 -8.08
CA PHE A 213 -17.05 -8.66 -7.52
C PHE A 213 -15.75 -8.92 -6.74
N ILE A 214 -15.74 -9.93 -5.85
CA ILE A 214 -14.55 -10.31 -5.09
C ILE A 214 -13.43 -10.76 -6.03
N VAL A 215 -13.71 -11.57 -7.05
CA VAL A 215 -12.70 -12.04 -8.00
C VAL A 215 -12.06 -10.88 -8.75
N GLY A 216 -12.84 -9.96 -9.30
CA GLY A 216 -12.28 -8.80 -10.00
C GLY A 216 -11.50 -7.85 -9.07
N MET A 217 -11.91 -7.74 -7.80
CA MET A 217 -11.11 -7.07 -6.77
C MET A 217 -9.75 -7.72 -6.56
N LEU A 218 -9.70 -9.04 -6.48
CA LEU A 218 -8.44 -9.76 -6.27
C LEU A 218 -7.53 -9.71 -7.49
N GLU A 219 -8.08 -9.66 -8.70
CA GLU A 219 -7.33 -9.53 -9.96
C GLU A 219 -6.76 -8.12 -10.17
N SER A 220 -7.51 -7.08 -9.79
CA SER A 220 -7.02 -5.69 -9.83
C SER A 220 -6.03 -5.38 -8.72
N SER A 221 -6.11 -6.04 -7.56
CA SER A 221 -5.15 -5.88 -6.45
C SER A 221 -3.76 -6.52 -6.69
N THR A 222 -3.61 -7.31 -7.76
CA THR A 222 -2.44 -8.14 -8.05
C THR A 222 -1.10 -7.39 -8.25
N PRO A 223 -1.02 -6.14 -8.74
CA PRO A 223 0.28 -5.47 -8.94
C PRO A 223 1.02 -5.15 -7.64
N THR A 224 0.33 -5.10 -6.49
CA THR A 224 0.88 -4.55 -5.24
C THR A 224 1.43 -5.60 -4.25
N GLY A 225 1.49 -6.88 -4.62
CA GLY A 225 2.04 -7.93 -3.75
C GLY A 225 1.20 -8.24 -2.48
N ARG A 226 -0.03 -7.72 -2.38
CA ARG A 226 -0.93 -7.97 -1.25
C ARG A 226 -1.48 -9.40 -1.28
N ARG A 227 -1.55 -10.05 -0.11
CA ARG A 227 -2.16 -11.39 0.02
C ARG A 227 -3.65 -11.31 -0.32
N LYS A 228 -4.14 -12.23 -1.15
CA LYS A 228 -5.51 -12.23 -1.69
C LYS A 228 -6.54 -12.66 -0.64
N GLU A 229 -6.15 -13.53 0.28
CA GLU A 229 -7.07 -14.17 1.24
C GLU A 229 -7.68 -13.18 2.24
N PRO A 230 -6.89 -12.29 2.90
CA PRO A 230 -7.44 -11.26 3.78
C PRO A 230 -8.43 -10.32 3.09
N VAL A 231 -8.13 -9.94 1.85
CA VAL A 231 -8.99 -9.05 1.06
C VAL A 231 -10.32 -9.74 0.75
N ALA A 232 -10.28 -10.98 0.28
CA ALA A 232 -11.50 -11.72 -0.08
C ALA A 232 -12.42 -11.94 1.13
N VAL A 233 -11.83 -12.32 2.28
CA VAL A 233 -12.59 -12.55 3.53
C VAL A 233 -13.22 -11.25 4.01
N PHE A 234 -12.46 -10.15 4.03
CA PHE A 234 -12.98 -8.84 4.41
C PHE A 234 -14.13 -8.37 3.50
N LEU A 235 -13.95 -8.42 2.18
CA LEU A 235 -14.96 -8.01 1.22
C LEU A 235 -16.23 -8.88 1.29
N THR A 236 -16.08 -10.18 1.53
CA THR A 236 -17.22 -11.09 1.75
C THR A 236 -18.11 -10.61 2.89
N MET A 237 -17.52 -10.24 4.02
CA MET A 237 -18.26 -9.70 5.15
C MET A 237 -18.83 -8.31 4.85
N GLY A 238 -18.10 -7.45 4.13
CA GLY A 238 -18.57 -6.12 3.76
C GLY A 238 -19.78 -6.14 2.83
N LEU A 239 -19.88 -7.14 1.96
CA LEU A 239 -21.01 -7.40 1.07
C LEU A 239 -22.19 -8.09 1.76
N SER A 240 -22.11 -8.36 3.07
CA SER A 240 -23.21 -8.95 3.83
C SER A 240 -23.84 -7.92 4.76
N ARG A 241 -25.17 -7.79 4.67
CA ARG A 241 -25.94 -6.96 5.59
C ARG A 241 -25.90 -7.51 7.02
N GLU A 242 -25.91 -8.83 7.16
CA GLU A 242 -25.89 -9.50 8.47
C GLU A 242 -24.49 -10.05 8.77
N PRO A 243 -24.08 -10.08 10.06
CA PRO A 243 -22.87 -10.77 10.50
C PRO A 243 -22.85 -12.23 10.03
N MET A 244 -21.74 -12.64 9.41
CA MET A 244 -21.58 -13.96 8.81
C MET A 244 -20.84 -14.93 9.73
N THR A 245 -21.20 -16.19 9.68
CA THR A 245 -20.42 -17.27 10.29
C THR A 245 -19.22 -17.65 9.41
N GLN A 246 -18.24 -18.33 10.00
CA GLN A 246 -17.09 -18.84 9.25
C GLN A 246 -17.50 -19.75 8.07
N VAL A 247 -18.59 -20.52 8.22
CA VAL A 247 -19.08 -21.42 7.17
C VAL A 247 -19.60 -20.64 5.98
N GLU A 248 -20.40 -19.60 6.21
CA GLU A 248 -20.93 -18.75 5.13
C GLU A 248 -19.80 -18.00 4.41
N ILE A 249 -18.77 -17.56 5.14
CA ILE A 249 -17.58 -16.95 4.54
C ILE A 249 -16.85 -17.94 3.63
N MET A 250 -16.70 -19.20 4.06
CA MET A 250 -16.10 -20.27 3.24
C MET A 250 -16.91 -20.53 1.97
N GLU A 251 -18.23 -20.49 2.04
CA GLU A 251 -19.09 -20.71 0.88
C GLU A 251 -18.93 -19.62 -0.18
N VAL A 252 -18.80 -18.36 0.23
CA VAL A 252 -18.60 -17.24 -0.70
C VAL A 252 -17.19 -17.24 -1.27
N THR A 253 -16.17 -17.35 -0.41
CA THR A 253 -14.74 -17.26 -0.80
C THR A 253 -14.17 -18.52 -1.46
N ARG A 254 -14.81 -19.68 -1.26
CA ARG A 254 -14.29 -21.01 -1.64
C ARG A 254 -12.98 -21.42 -0.95
N TYR A 255 -12.54 -20.68 0.07
CA TYR A 255 -11.35 -21.05 0.85
C TYR A 255 -11.64 -22.14 1.89
N GLY A 256 -10.60 -22.91 2.20
CA GLY A 256 -10.64 -23.92 3.25
C GLY A 256 -10.82 -23.32 4.63
N ARG A 257 -11.35 -24.13 5.57
CA ARG A 257 -11.63 -23.71 6.95
C ARG A 257 -10.41 -23.10 7.65
N SER A 258 -9.24 -23.72 7.50
CA SER A 258 -7.98 -23.26 8.10
C SER A 258 -7.58 -21.87 7.61
N THR A 259 -7.58 -21.66 6.29
CA THR A 259 -7.29 -20.36 5.67
C THR A 259 -8.23 -19.25 6.17
N VAL A 260 -9.54 -19.53 6.20
CA VAL A 260 -10.53 -18.56 6.69
C VAL A 260 -10.33 -18.28 8.18
N SER A 261 -10.01 -19.30 9.00
CA SER A 261 -9.78 -19.14 10.44
C SER A 261 -8.56 -18.27 10.75
N GLU A 262 -7.43 -18.53 10.07
CA GLU A 262 -6.20 -17.76 10.23
C GLU A 262 -6.42 -16.31 9.80
N THR A 263 -7.09 -16.12 8.66
CA THR A 263 -7.42 -14.81 8.13
C THR A 263 -8.33 -14.02 9.06
N LEU A 264 -9.40 -14.61 9.58
CA LEU A 264 -10.29 -13.95 10.55
C LEU A 264 -9.56 -13.59 11.84
N THR A 265 -8.66 -14.45 12.33
CA THR A 265 -7.83 -14.15 13.51
C THR A 265 -6.96 -12.92 13.25
N ARG A 266 -6.33 -12.86 12.08
CA ARG A 266 -5.52 -11.71 11.68
C ARG A 266 -6.36 -10.44 11.55
N LEU A 267 -7.48 -10.48 10.84
CA LEU A 267 -8.34 -9.31 10.62
C LEU A 267 -8.96 -8.79 11.93
N THR A 268 -9.31 -9.70 12.84
CA THR A 268 -9.77 -9.32 14.20
C THR A 268 -8.64 -8.68 14.99
N GLY A 269 -7.42 -9.23 14.93
CA GLY A 269 -6.23 -8.66 15.57
C GLY A 269 -5.86 -7.27 15.03
N LEU A 270 -6.20 -6.99 13.77
CA LEU A 270 -6.06 -5.67 13.16
C LEU A 270 -7.20 -4.70 13.54
N GLY A 271 -8.27 -5.17 14.18
CA GLY A 271 -9.42 -4.34 14.55
C GLY A 271 -10.35 -4.00 13.38
N VAL A 272 -10.21 -4.65 12.22
CA VAL A 272 -11.04 -4.37 11.02
C VAL A 272 -12.26 -5.30 10.91
N VAL A 273 -12.48 -6.17 11.90
CA VAL A 273 -13.60 -7.11 11.96
C VAL A 273 -14.18 -7.11 13.37
N ASN A 274 -15.50 -6.95 13.45
CA ASN A 274 -16.25 -7.14 14.68
C ASN A 274 -16.63 -8.60 14.85
N VAL A 275 -16.52 -9.10 16.08
CA VAL A 275 -16.90 -10.46 16.46
C VAL A 275 -18.06 -10.41 17.43
N GLU A 276 -19.22 -10.88 16.97
CA GLU A 276 -20.44 -10.95 17.75
C GLU A 276 -20.70 -12.39 18.21
N LYS A 277 -21.14 -12.53 19.46
CA LYS A 277 -21.65 -13.80 20.02
C LYS A 277 -23.12 -13.62 20.34
N LYS A 278 -23.98 -14.36 19.64
CA LYS A 278 -25.42 -14.35 19.91
C LYS A 278 -25.71 -15.18 21.16
N PRO A 279 -26.54 -14.70 22.12
CA PRO A 279 -26.92 -15.48 23.29
C PRO A 279 -27.53 -16.83 22.89
N GLY A 280 -27.03 -17.91 23.48
CA GLY A 280 -27.51 -19.27 23.21
C GLY A 280 -26.89 -19.96 21.98
N ASP A 281 -26.12 -19.26 21.15
CA ASP A 281 -25.35 -19.87 20.06
C ASP A 281 -23.86 -20.00 20.43
N ARG A 282 -23.24 -21.12 20.06
CA ARG A 282 -21.81 -21.36 20.21
C ARG A 282 -21.00 -20.78 19.04
N LYS A 283 -21.66 -20.38 17.96
CA LYS A 283 -21.02 -19.80 16.78
C LYS A 283 -20.54 -18.38 17.04
N LYS A 284 -19.47 -18.00 16.34
CA LYS A 284 -19.01 -16.61 16.21
C LYS A 284 -19.57 -16.05 14.90
N TYR A 285 -20.05 -14.82 14.98
CA TYR A 285 -20.51 -14.06 13.84
C TYR A 285 -19.53 -12.92 13.59
N TYR A 286 -19.20 -12.68 12.33
CA TYR A 286 -18.19 -11.73 11.91
C TYR A 286 -18.81 -10.69 10.99
N SER A 287 -18.55 -9.43 11.24
CA SER A 287 -18.94 -8.31 10.38
C SER A 287 -17.71 -7.46 10.08
N ALA A 288 -17.61 -6.96 8.85
CA ALA A 288 -16.53 -6.05 8.50
C ALA A 288 -16.74 -4.73 9.25
N LEU A 289 -15.69 -4.23 9.92
CA LEU A 289 -15.71 -2.86 10.41
C LEU A 289 -15.47 -1.95 9.20
N ILE A 290 -16.55 -1.46 8.59
CA ILE A 290 -16.49 -0.51 7.46
C ILE A 290 -16.40 0.93 8.03
N GLY A 291 -15.59 1.12 9.06
CA GLY A 291 -15.17 2.44 9.48
C GLY A 291 -14.02 2.87 8.58
N ALA A 292 -14.29 3.48 7.44
CA ALA A 292 -13.22 4.06 6.60
C ALA A 292 -12.38 5.08 7.40
N GLN A 293 -12.98 5.72 8.41
CA GLN A 293 -12.30 6.53 9.41
C GLN A 293 -11.29 5.73 10.23
N ASP A 294 -11.68 4.65 10.89
CA ASP A 294 -10.81 3.88 11.79
C ASP A 294 -9.70 3.16 11.03
N TYR A 295 -10.02 2.59 9.88
CA TYR A 295 -9.03 1.98 8.99
C TYR A 295 -8.08 3.03 8.39
N GLY A 296 -8.60 4.17 7.93
CA GLY A 296 -7.81 5.28 7.43
C GLY A 296 -6.90 5.89 8.51
N LEU A 297 -7.41 6.02 9.73
CA LEU A 297 -6.67 6.45 10.93
C LEU A 297 -5.56 5.46 11.26
N GLN A 298 -5.87 4.18 11.39
CA GLN A 298 -4.87 3.16 11.71
C GLN A 298 -3.78 3.09 10.62
N LYS A 299 -4.17 3.13 9.35
CA LYS A 299 -3.23 3.10 8.22
C LYS A 299 -2.34 4.35 8.20
N SER A 300 -2.93 5.54 8.39
CA SER A 300 -2.18 6.81 8.47
C SER A 300 -1.22 6.81 9.66
N GLN A 301 -1.66 6.37 10.84
CA GLN A 301 -0.81 6.27 12.02
C GLN A 301 0.34 5.29 11.81
N MET A 302 0.10 4.14 11.17
CA MET A 302 1.15 3.19 10.82
C MET A 302 2.15 3.78 9.82
N GLN A 303 1.67 4.47 8.78
CA GLN A 303 2.52 5.14 7.79
C GLN A 303 3.35 6.26 8.43
N LYS A 304 2.70 7.18 9.15
CA LYS A 304 3.35 8.26 9.90
C LYS A 304 4.39 7.70 10.86
N GLY A 305 4.03 6.68 11.64
CA GLY A 305 4.94 6.03 12.59
C GLY A 305 6.15 5.40 11.91
N GLY A 306 5.94 4.65 10.81
CA GLY A 306 7.03 4.03 10.05
C GLY A 306 7.97 5.05 9.42
N TYR A 307 7.43 6.07 8.75
CA TYR A 307 8.26 7.11 8.13
C TYR A 307 8.97 7.99 9.16
N SER A 308 8.31 8.34 10.27
CA SER A 308 8.95 9.07 11.38
C SER A 308 10.08 8.26 12.01
N GLN A 309 9.89 6.94 12.15
CA GLN A 309 10.93 6.04 12.65
C GLN A 309 12.17 6.05 11.75
N ILE A 310 12.01 6.17 10.42
CA ILE A 310 13.13 6.29 9.49
C ILE A 310 13.91 7.58 9.77
N VAL A 311 13.21 8.73 9.83
CA VAL A 311 13.84 10.03 10.13
C VAL A 311 14.60 9.99 11.46
N ASP A 312 13.95 9.52 12.52
CA ASP A 312 14.55 9.43 13.86
C ASP A 312 15.76 8.50 13.89
N MET A 313 15.67 7.32 13.26
CA MET A 313 16.76 6.35 13.26
C MET A 313 17.97 6.85 12.47
N ILE A 314 17.75 7.52 11.35
CA ILE A 314 18.85 8.11 10.59
C ILE A 314 19.53 9.21 11.41
N GLY A 315 18.76 10.15 11.94
CA GLY A 315 19.28 11.28 12.70
C GLY A 315 19.96 10.90 14.02
N ARG A 316 19.37 9.97 14.78
CA ARG A 316 19.83 9.63 16.13
C ARG A 316 20.80 8.46 16.17
N ARG A 317 20.86 7.61 15.13
CA ARG A 317 21.70 6.41 15.12
C ARG A 317 22.67 6.34 13.96
N PHE A 318 22.21 6.45 12.72
CA PHE A 318 23.10 6.21 11.57
C PHE A 318 24.07 7.36 11.31
N LEU A 319 23.61 8.61 11.32
CA LEU A 319 24.49 9.78 11.13
C LEU A 319 25.55 9.92 12.23
N PRO A 320 25.24 9.76 13.54
CA PRO A 320 26.26 9.76 14.59
C PRO A 320 27.28 8.62 14.39
N ARG A 321 26.82 7.39 14.14
CA ARG A 321 27.73 6.24 13.91
C ARG A 321 28.61 6.44 12.69
N LEU A 322 28.10 7.05 11.63
CA LEU A 322 28.89 7.35 10.43
C LEU A 322 30.15 8.17 10.76
N ARG A 323 30.10 9.04 11.77
CA ARG A 323 31.28 9.82 12.19
C ARG A 323 32.35 8.92 12.80
N GLU A 324 31.95 7.88 13.52
CA GLU A 324 32.80 7.00 14.32
C GLU A 324 33.38 5.80 13.55
N VAL A 325 32.73 5.37 12.45
CA VAL A 325 33.18 4.19 11.67
C VAL A 325 34.45 4.47 10.85
N GLU A 326 35.28 3.43 10.70
CA GLU A 326 36.40 3.43 9.76
C GLU A 326 35.93 3.32 8.30
N GLY A 327 36.54 4.10 7.41
CA GLY A 327 36.22 4.10 5.98
C GLY A 327 36.88 5.29 5.27
N ASP A 328 36.81 5.26 3.94
CA ASP A 328 37.27 6.37 3.10
C ASP A 328 36.46 7.64 3.37
N THR A 329 37.12 8.80 3.42
CA THR A 329 36.47 10.06 3.80
C THR A 329 35.47 10.51 2.74
N GLU A 330 35.78 10.31 1.46
CA GLU A 330 34.89 10.66 0.36
C GLU A 330 33.65 9.75 0.35
N GLU A 331 33.86 8.45 0.56
CA GLU A 331 32.77 7.48 0.71
C GLU A 331 31.88 7.78 1.92
N LYS A 332 32.46 8.18 3.06
CA LYS A 332 31.69 8.62 4.23
C LYS A 332 30.85 9.87 3.93
N GLU A 333 31.39 10.84 3.19
CA GLU A 333 30.63 12.02 2.81
C GLU A 333 29.48 11.68 1.85
N ARG A 334 29.69 10.79 0.86
CA ARG A 334 28.60 10.29 0.00
C ARG A 334 27.47 9.64 0.80
N VAL A 335 27.82 8.74 1.72
CA VAL A 335 26.82 8.09 2.60
C VAL A 335 26.11 9.12 3.47
N LYS A 336 26.81 10.13 3.98
CA LYS A 336 26.20 11.21 4.76
C LYS A 336 25.17 11.98 3.94
N VAL A 337 25.53 12.40 2.73
CA VAL A 337 24.63 13.11 1.80
C VAL A 337 23.40 12.26 1.50
N PHE A 338 23.59 10.96 1.22
CA PHE A 338 22.50 10.01 1.02
C PHE A 338 21.56 9.91 2.23
N LEU A 339 22.11 9.78 3.44
CA LEU A 339 21.32 9.72 4.68
C LEU A 339 20.57 11.04 4.97
N GLU A 340 21.19 12.18 4.72
CA GLU A 340 20.55 13.49 4.86
C GLU A 340 19.42 13.69 3.83
N ALA A 341 19.60 13.22 2.60
CA ALA A 341 18.54 13.19 1.59
C ALA A 341 17.37 12.30 2.03
N ASN A 342 17.66 11.14 2.63
CA ASN A 342 16.63 10.28 3.24
C ASN A 342 15.84 11.02 4.32
N ILE A 343 16.50 11.69 5.26
CA ILE A 343 15.81 12.46 6.30
C ILE A 343 14.88 13.50 5.68
N ARG A 344 15.37 14.31 4.73
CA ARG A 344 14.57 15.36 4.09
C ARG A 344 13.34 14.77 3.41
N ALA A 345 13.53 13.74 2.59
CA ALA A 345 12.46 13.17 1.80
C ALA A 345 11.41 12.44 2.67
N TYR A 346 11.83 11.67 3.68
CA TYR A 346 10.89 11.04 4.60
C TYR A 346 10.20 12.04 5.54
N GLN A 347 10.86 13.14 5.92
CA GLN A 347 10.20 14.21 6.67
C GLN A 347 9.08 14.85 5.83
N LEU A 348 9.34 15.15 4.56
CA LEU A 348 8.30 15.65 3.64
C LEU A 348 7.14 14.65 3.52
N ILE A 349 7.43 13.34 3.44
CA ILE A 349 6.37 12.32 3.45
C ILE A 349 5.57 12.34 4.76
N VAL A 350 6.23 12.45 5.92
CA VAL A 350 5.56 12.51 7.23
C VAL A 350 4.64 13.72 7.32
N ASP A 351 5.11 14.88 6.88
CA ASP A 351 4.34 16.13 6.88
C ASP A 351 3.15 16.00 5.94
N TYR A 352 3.38 15.45 4.75
CA TYR A 352 2.35 15.22 3.76
C TYR A 352 1.30 14.20 4.24
N VAL A 353 1.68 13.04 4.78
CA VAL A 353 0.76 12.05 5.36
C VAL A 353 -0.03 12.64 6.52
N THR A 354 0.60 13.47 7.35
CA THR A 354 -0.08 14.17 8.45
C THR A 354 -1.14 15.13 7.91
N LEU A 355 -0.77 15.97 6.95
CA LEU A 355 -1.66 16.95 6.33
C LEU A 355 -2.82 16.29 5.59
N LEU A 356 -2.56 15.20 4.86
CA LEU A 356 -3.60 14.37 4.24
C LEU A 356 -4.55 13.81 5.28
N PHE A 357 -4.02 13.30 6.38
CA PHE A 357 -4.83 12.67 7.42
C PHE A 357 -5.69 13.68 8.18
N GLU A 358 -5.14 14.84 8.52
CA GLU A 358 -5.90 15.93 9.15
C GLU A 358 -7.03 16.39 8.23
N THR A 359 -6.72 16.61 6.94
CA THR A 359 -7.72 16.96 5.92
C THR A 359 -8.79 15.87 5.78
N PHE A 360 -8.38 14.59 5.75
CA PHE A 360 -9.30 13.46 5.67
C PHE A 360 -10.20 13.34 6.91
N GLN A 361 -9.67 13.56 8.12
CA GLN A 361 -10.46 13.55 9.35
C GLN A 361 -11.54 14.63 9.35
N GLU A 362 -11.18 15.86 8.98
CA GLU A 362 -12.13 16.97 8.86
C GLU A 362 -13.27 16.68 7.89
N TRP A 363 -13.00 15.88 6.85
CA TRP A 363 -14.00 15.56 5.84
C TRP A 363 -14.82 14.31 6.16
N MET A 364 -14.20 13.35 6.83
CA MET A 364 -14.87 12.09 7.13
C MET A 364 -15.86 12.23 8.28
N THR A 365 -15.83 13.29 9.10
CA THR A 365 -16.81 13.51 10.19
C THR A 365 -18.27 13.36 9.73
N ASP A 366 -18.54 13.59 8.44
CA ASP A 366 -19.87 13.53 7.84
C ASP A 366 -20.14 12.23 7.05
N ILE A 367 -19.14 11.36 6.90
CA ILE A 367 -19.18 10.12 6.10
C ILE A 367 -19.20 8.89 7.02
N HIS A 368 -20.35 8.23 7.12
CA HIS A 368 -20.53 7.02 7.93
C HIS A 368 -21.13 5.88 7.12
N TRP A 369 -20.64 4.66 7.38
CA TRP A 369 -21.30 3.43 6.94
C TRP A 369 -21.72 2.58 8.16
N PRO A 370 -22.97 2.09 8.22
CA PRO A 370 -24.07 2.47 7.33
C PRO A 370 -24.40 3.97 7.48
N PRO A 371 -24.92 4.64 6.44
CA PRO A 371 -25.36 6.02 6.55
C PRO A 371 -26.36 6.14 7.70
N ARG A 372 -26.19 7.17 8.54
CA ARG A 372 -27.16 7.45 9.61
C ARG A 372 -28.50 7.77 8.95
N LYS A 373 -29.57 7.12 9.44
CA LYS A 373 -30.95 7.37 8.97
C LYS A 373 -31.39 8.80 9.23
#